data_AF-A0A517XS23-F1
#
_entry.id   AF-A0A517XS23-F1
#
_cell.length_a   1.000
_cell.length_b   1.000
_cell.length_c   1.000
_cell.angle_alpha   90.00
_cell.angle_beta   90.00
_cell.angle_gamma   90.00
#
_symmetry.space_group_name_H-M   'P 1'
#
loop_
_entity.id
_entity.type
_entity.pdbx_description
1 polymer ?
#
loop_
_entity_poly.entity_id
_entity_poly.type
_entity_poly.pdbx_seq_one_letter_code
_entity_poly.pdbx_strand_id
1 'polypeptide(L)'
;MDAKLLELTRTDPRYAYEAYEFVCEAVGFTQDRLGRTDVEAGEDENHVSGEELLRGACAMAVRDFGLMAPVVFRRWGIRTTDDFGTLVFKLIEANRLSRSDDDDPEDFREVFDIEKVLLDGFELTIGDRPRRGER
;
A
#
# COMPACT_ATOMS: atom_id res chain seq x y z
N MET A 1 -10.92 8.25 -12.97
CA MET A 1 -10.39 8.96 -11.80
C MET A 1 -11.51 9.21 -10.84
N ASP A 2 -11.31 8.82 -9.59
CA ASP A 2 -12.29 8.90 -8.51
C ASP A 2 -12.39 10.33 -7.96
N ALA A 3 -13.62 10.86 -7.88
CA ALA A 3 -13.85 12.24 -7.45
C ALA A 3 -13.46 12.51 -5.99
N LYS A 4 -13.63 11.53 -5.09
CA LYS A 4 -13.25 11.68 -3.68
C LYS A 4 -11.74 11.71 -3.50
N LEU A 5 -11.02 10.87 -4.25
CA LEU A 5 -9.54 10.86 -4.19
C LEU A 5 -8.95 12.17 -4.73
N LEU A 6 -9.54 12.73 -5.79
CA LEU A 6 -9.15 14.06 -6.29
C LEU A 6 -9.37 15.17 -5.24
N GLU A 7 -10.41 15.08 -4.43
CA GLU A 7 -10.65 16.01 -3.32
C GLU A 7 -9.61 15.86 -2.20
N LEU A 8 -9.21 14.62 -1.88
CA LEU A 8 -8.13 14.37 -0.94
C LEU A 8 -6.80 14.98 -1.41
N THR A 9 -6.44 14.82 -2.69
CA THR A 9 -5.25 15.46 -3.27
C THR A 9 -5.30 16.99 -3.22
N ARG A 10 -6.50 17.59 -3.31
CA ARG A 10 -6.66 19.06 -3.17
C ARG A 10 -6.50 19.52 -1.73
N THR A 11 -7.00 18.75 -0.79
CA THR A 11 -6.94 19.06 0.65
C THR A 11 -5.55 18.79 1.22
N ASP A 12 -4.86 17.77 0.72
CA ASP A 12 -3.49 17.44 1.09
C ASP A 12 -2.61 17.23 -0.15
N PRO A 13 -1.99 18.31 -0.66
CA PRO A 13 -1.19 18.26 -1.88
C PRO A 13 0.18 17.59 -1.65
N ARG A 14 0.50 17.13 -0.44
CA ARG A 14 1.73 16.39 -0.16
C ARG A 14 1.74 15.03 -0.85
N TYR A 15 0.55 14.46 -1.08
CA TYR A 15 0.40 13.13 -1.66
C TYR A 15 -0.23 13.18 -3.06
N ALA A 16 0.29 12.35 -3.97
CA ALA A 16 -0.26 12.22 -5.31
C ALA A 16 -1.58 11.44 -5.31
N TYR A 17 -2.40 11.61 -6.36
CA TYR A 17 -3.65 10.85 -6.53
C TYR A 17 -3.39 9.34 -6.52
N GLU A 18 -2.34 8.92 -7.22
CA GLU A 18 -1.93 7.52 -7.36
C GLU A 18 -1.52 6.90 -6.01
N ALA A 19 -1.07 7.72 -5.05
CA ALA A 19 -0.77 7.26 -3.70
C ALA A 19 -2.03 6.69 -3.01
N TYR A 20 -3.15 7.40 -3.15
CA TYR A 20 -4.41 6.99 -2.56
C TYR A 20 -5.00 5.76 -3.25
N GLU A 21 -4.91 5.71 -4.59
CA GLU A 21 -5.35 4.55 -5.37
C GLU A 21 -4.54 3.30 -5.00
N PHE A 22 -3.22 3.43 -4.91
CA PHE A 22 -2.32 2.36 -4.50
C PHE A 22 -2.65 1.83 -3.09
N VAL A 23 -2.94 2.71 -2.12
CA VAL A 23 -3.29 2.28 -0.75
C VAL A 23 -4.58 1.46 -0.74
N CYS A 24 -5.61 1.86 -1.51
CA CYS A 24 -6.83 1.08 -1.63
C CYS A 24 -6.56 -0.33 -2.20
N GLU A 25 -5.75 -0.42 -3.24
CA GLU A 25 -5.35 -1.71 -3.83
C GLU A 25 -4.50 -2.55 -2.86
N ALA A 26 -3.63 -1.91 -2.08
CA ALA A 26 -2.74 -2.57 -1.13
C ALA A 26 -3.51 -3.28 -0.01
N VAL A 27 -4.64 -2.72 0.44
CA VAL A 27 -5.50 -3.38 1.44
C VAL A 27 -6.01 -4.72 0.90
N GLY A 28 -6.61 -4.72 -0.29
CA GLY A 28 -7.10 -5.94 -0.92
C GLY A 28 -6.00 -6.95 -1.19
N PHE A 29 -4.85 -6.50 -1.71
CA PHE A 29 -3.68 -7.36 -1.90
C PHE A 29 -3.20 -8.00 -0.59
N THR A 30 -3.23 -7.25 0.50
CA THR A 30 -2.78 -7.77 1.81
C THR A 30 -3.77 -8.78 2.37
N GLN A 31 -5.07 -8.52 2.26
CA GLN A 31 -6.13 -9.46 2.60
C GLN A 31 -5.98 -10.77 1.82
N ASP A 32 -5.85 -10.69 0.49
CA ASP A 32 -5.62 -11.84 -0.39
C ASP A 32 -4.39 -12.65 0.05
N ARG A 33 -3.28 -11.97 0.34
CA ARG A 33 -2.02 -12.60 0.74
C ARG A 33 -2.13 -13.31 2.09
N LEU A 34 -2.94 -12.79 3.01
CA LEU A 34 -3.19 -13.39 4.32
C LEU A 34 -4.29 -14.46 4.29
N GLY A 35 -4.94 -14.68 3.14
CA GLY A 35 -6.09 -15.60 3.03
C GLY A 35 -7.35 -15.07 3.72
N ARG A 36 -7.44 -13.75 3.91
CA ARG A 36 -8.50 -13.03 4.61
C ARG A 36 -9.49 -12.40 3.62
N THR A 37 -10.02 -13.23 2.73
CA THR A 37 -10.92 -12.82 1.62
C THR A 37 -12.30 -13.45 1.72
N ASP A 38 -12.57 -14.16 2.80
CA ASP A 38 -13.81 -14.90 2.95
C ASP A 38 -14.95 -13.91 3.18
N VAL A 39 -15.86 -13.84 2.22
CA VAL A 39 -17.04 -12.95 2.28
C VAL A 39 -18.03 -13.38 3.37
N GLU A 40 -17.90 -14.62 3.84
CA GLU A 40 -18.67 -15.19 4.95
C GLU A 40 -17.99 -14.99 6.32
N ALA A 41 -16.69 -14.68 6.33
CA ALA A 41 -15.95 -14.32 7.53
C ALA A 41 -16.30 -12.88 7.95
N GLY A 42 -16.38 -12.64 9.25
CA GLY A 42 -16.77 -11.33 9.79
C GLY A 42 -15.81 -10.21 9.38
N GLU A 43 -16.25 -8.95 9.45
CA GLU A 43 -15.40 -7.78 9.14
C GLU A 43 -14.10 -7.78 9.97
N ASP A 44 -14.14 -8.29 11.20
CA ASP A 44 -12.99 -8.44 12.09
C ASP A 44 -11.99 -9.50 11.62
N GLU A 45 -12.46 -10.58 10.97
CA GLU A 45 -11.61 -11.68 10.47
C GLU A 45 -10.87 -11.28 9.20
N ASN A 46 -11.41 -10.32 8.46
CA ASN A 46 -10.79 -9.75 7.26
C ASN A 46 -9.96 -8.48 7.55
N HIS A 47 -9.90 -8.05 8.81
CA HIS A 47 -9.13 -6.90 9.22
C HIS A 47 -7.63 -7.13 9.02
N VAL A 48 -6.90 -6.05 8.66
CA VAL A 48 -5.46 -6.06 8.43
C VAL A 48 -4.85 -4.97 9.30
N SER A 49 -3.90 -5.32 10.16
CA SER A 49 -3.25 -4.34 11.01
C SER A 49 -2.39 -3.37 10.20
N GLY A 50 -2.05 -2.20 10.76
CA GLY A 50 -1.19 -1.22 10.08
C GLY A 50 0.16 -1.80 9.65
N GLU A 51 0.78 -2.63 10.49
CA GLU A 51 2.05 -3.30 10.18
C GLU A 51 1.89 -4.37 9.07
N GLU A 52 0.82 -5.16 9.09
CA GLU A 52 0.51 -6.12 8.03
C GLU A 52 0.30 -5.41 6.69
N LEU A 53 -0.47 -4.32 6.69
CA LEU A 53 -0.73 -3.48 5.53
C LEU A 53 0.54 -2.86 4.97
N LEU A 54 1.41 -2.30 5.81
CA LEU A 54 2.69 -1.73 5.39
C LEU A 54 3.57 -2.77 4.67
N ARG A 55 3.65 -4.00 5.22
CA ARG A 55 4.42 -5.09 4.59
C ARG A 55 3.78 -5.57 3.29
N GLY A 56 2.46 -5.69 3.25
CA GLY A 56 1.72 -6.03 2.05
C GLY A 56 1.90 -4.99 0.95
N ALA A 57 1.76 -3.71 1.28
CA ALA A 57 2.01 -2.58 0.40
C ALA A 57 3.44 -2.57 -0.17
N CYS A 58 4.46 -2.80 0.67
CA CYS A 58 5.84 -2.89 0.19
C CYS A 58 6.04 -4.06 -0.79
N ALA A 59 5.47 -5.22 -0.49
CA ALA A 59 5.55 -6.38 -1.37
C ALA A 59 4.82 -6.15 -2.70
N MET A 60 3.66 -5.49 -2.67
CA MET A 60 2.93 -5.10 -3.87
C MET A 60 3.74 -4.10 -4.71
N ALA A 61 4.31 -3.08 -4.07
CA ALA A 61 5.13 -2.09 -4.75
C ALA A 61 6.37 -2.72 -5.40
N VAL A 62 7.04 -3.64 -4.73
CA VAL A 62 8.18 -4.39 -5.27
C VAL A 62 7.74 -5.29 -6.43
N ARG A 63 6.59 -5.96 -6.33
CA ARG A 63 6.03 -6.76 -7.42
C ARG A 63 5.76 -5.93 -8.68
N ASP A 64 5.17 -4.74 -8.51
CA ASP A 64 4.66 -3.94 -9.62
C ASP A 64 5.72 -2.99 -10.21
N PHE A 65 6.62 -2.48 -9.38
CA PHE A 65 7.60 -1.47 -9.77
C PHE A 65 9.05 -1.94 -9.64
N GLY A 66 9.32 -3.08 -8.99
CA GLY A 66 10.66 -3.59 -8.75
C GLY A 66 11.57 -2.55 -8.10
N LEU A 67 12.79 -2.40 -8.62
CA LEU A 67 13.76 -1.41 -8.14
C LEU A 67 13.30 0.06 -8.26
N MET A 68 12.22 0.34 -8.99
CA MET A 68 11.64 1.68 -9.07
C MET A 68 10.67 1.99 -7.93
N ALA A 69 10.28 1.02 -7.11
CA ALA A 69 9.32 1.21 -6.03
C ALA A 69 9.67 2.38 -5.09
N PRO A 70 10.92 2.56 -4.61
CA PRO A 70 11.27 3.71 -3.77
C PRO A 70 11.13 5.05 -4.49
N VAL A 71 11.44 5.09 -5.79
CA VAL A 71 11.32 6.31 -6.61
C VAL A 71 9.84 6.68 -6.78
N VAL A 72 9.00 5.68 -7.04
CA VAL A 72 7.54 5.85 -7.17
C VAL A 72 6.95 6.38 -5.87
N PHE A 73 7.26 5.76 -4.72
CA PHE A 73 6.77 6.18 -3.41
C PHE A 73 7.18 7.62 -3.09
N ARG A 74 8.46 7.97 -3.28
CA ARG A 74 8.93 9.34 -3.10
C ARG A 74 8.23 10.34 -4.01
N ARG A 75 7.96 9.96 -5.26
CA ARG A 75 7.25 10.81 -6.22
C ARG A 75 5.80 11.04 -5.81
N TRP A 76 5.19 10.04 -5.15
CA TRP A 76 3.85 10.11 -4.59
C TRP A 76 3.77 10.78 -3.22
N GLY A 77 4.91 11.18 -2.65
CA GLY A 77 4.98 11.84 -1.35
C GLY A 77 5.11 10.90 -0.16
N ILE A 78 5.21 9.59 -0.38
CA ILE A 78 5.39 8.58 0.68
C ILE A 78 6.89 8.41 0.94
N ARG A 79 7.36 8.77 2.13
CA ARG A 79 8.76 8.68 2.53
C ARG A 79 8.95 7.88 3.81
N THR A 80 7.97 7.88 4.70
CA THR A 80 7.98 7.10 5.93
C THR A 80 6.73 6.24 6.06
N THR A 81 6.72 5.37 7.06
CA THR A 81 5.53 4.60 7.42
C THR A 81 4.41 5.52 7.94
N ASP A 82 4.75 6.65 8.57
CA ASP A 82 3.80 7.67 9.04
C ASP A 82 3.04 8.34 7.88
N ASP A 83 3.74 8.60 6.76
CA ASP A 83 3.11 9.13 5.55
C ASP A 83 2.05 8.15 5.02
N PHE A 84 2.36 6.85 5.06
CA PHE A 84 1.45 5.79 4.67
C PHE A 84 0.23 5.72 5.60
N GLY A 85 0.44 5.78 6.93
CA GLY A 85 -0.65 5.86 7.91
C GLY A 85 -1.54 7.08 7.67
N THR A 86 -0.94 8.24 7.37
CA THR A 86 -1.69 9.46 7.04
C THR A 86 -2.61 9.25 5.82
N LEU A 87 -2.15 8.52 4.79
CA LEU A 87 -2.97 8.18 3.62
C LEU A 87 -4.15 7.27 4.00
N VAL A 88 -3.89 6.22 4.77
CA VAL A 88 -4.91 5.26 5.24
C VAL A 88 -6.01 5.99 6.01
N PHE A 89 -5.65 6.83 6.99
CA PHE A 89 -6.64 7.53 7.81
C PHE A 89 -7.44 8.57 7.02
N LYS A 90 -6.83 9.26 6.04
CA LYS A 90 -7.58 10.13 5.13
C LYS A 90 -8.58 9.36 4.27
N LEU A 91 -8.24 8.14 3.85
CA LEU A 91 -9.15 7.28 3.10
C LEU A 91 -10.30 6.78 3.98
N ILE A 92 -10.03 6.48 5.25
CA ILE A 92 -11.07 6.20 6.25
C ILE A 92 -12.02 7.39 6.40
N GLU A 93 -11.48 8.59 6.62
CA GLU A 93 -12.28 9.83 6.74
C GLU A 93 -13.14 10.10 5.49
N ALA A 94 -12.63 9.77 4.30
CA ALA A 94 -13.35 9.88 3.04
C ALA A 94 -14.37 8.74 2.78
N ASN A 95 -14.54 7.81 3.72
CA ASN A 95 -15.34 6.60 3.59
C ASN A 95 -14.94 5.77 2.36
N ARG A 96 -13.63 5.59 2.16
CA ARG A 96 -13.02 4.76 1.12
C ARG A 96 -12.47 3.45 1.66
N LEU A 97 -12.04 3.45 2.92
CA LEU A 97 -11.66 2.27 3.67
C LEU A 97 -12.54 2.17 4.92
N SER A 98 -12.83 0.94 5.34
CA SER A 98 -13.46 0.68 6.63
C SER A 98 -12.44 0.84 7.75
N ARG A 99 -12.89 1.31 8.91
CA ARG A 99 -12.09 1.44 10.13
C ARG A 99 -12.53 0.37 11.13
N SER A 100 -11.56 -0.25 11.80
CA SER A 100 -11.78 -1.07 12.99
C SER A 100 -11.64 -0.23 14.27
N ASP A 101 -12.27 -0.69 15.36
CA ASP A 101 -12.17 -0.03 16.67
C ASP A 101 -10.73 -0.02 17.21
N ASP A 102 -9.90 -0.97 16.76
CA ASP A 102 -8.50 -1.10 17.15
C ASP A 102 -7.52 -0.28 16.26
N ASP A 103 -8.01 0.39 15.20
CA ASP A 103 -7.13 1.16 14.30
C ASP A 103 -6.65 2.47 14.93
N ASP A 104 -5.34 2.58 15.16
CA ASP A 104 -4.65 3.78 15.63
C ASP A 104 -3.61 4.30 14.61
N PRO A 105 -3.55 5.62 14.31
CA PRO A 105 -2.49 6.19 13.48
C PRO A 105 -1.08 5.86 13.95
N GLU A 106 -0.88 5.65 15.26
CA GLU A 106 0.40 5.28 15.85
C GLU A 106 0.87 3.88 15.43
N ASP A 107 -0.01 3.00 14.92
CA ASP A 107 0.35 1.69 14.36
C ASP A 107 1.25 1.80 13.12
N PHE A 108 1.30 2.98 12.52
CA PHE A 108 2.13 3.29 11.36
C PHE A 108 3.40 4.08 11.71
N ARG A 109 3.60 4.43 13.00
CA ARG A 109 4.69 5.30 13.41
C ARG A 109 6.00 4.54 13.53
N GLU A 110 7.01 5.00 12.79
CA GLU A 110 8.40 4.49 12.86
C GLU A 110 8.52 2.95 12.81
N VAL A 111 7.61 2.25 12.12
CA VAL A 111 7.57 0.77 12.10
C VAL A 111 8.84 0.19 11.46
N PHE A 112 9.26 0.78 10.34
CA PHE A 112 10.52 0.46 9.66
C PHE A 112 10.89 1.54 8.63
N ASP A 113 12.13 1.47 8.11
CA ASP A 113 12.57 2.28 6.97
C ASP A 113 11.97 1.73 5.68
N ILE A 114 10.94 2.40 5.17
CA ILE A 114 10.20 1.97 3.98
C ILE A 114 11.07 1.96 2.72
N GLU A 115 11.99 2.92 2.58
CA GLU A 115 12.88 2.99 1.42
C GLU A 115 13.83 1.79 1.40
N LYS A 116 14.39 1.45 2.56
CA LYS A 116 15.24 0.27 2.70
C LYS A 116 14.50 -1.02 2.36
N VAL A 117 13.29 -1.21 2.90
CA VAL A 117 12.48 -2.41 2.64
C VAL A 117 12.14 -2.55 1.15
N LEU A 118 11.80 -1.45 0.48
CA LEU A 118 11.52 -1.44 -0.95
C LEU A 118 12.75 -1.76 -1.82
N LEU A 119 13.95 -1.32 -1.41
CA LEU A 119 15.20 -1.64 -2.10
C LEU A 119 15.62 -3.09 -1.90
N ASP A 120 15.57 -3.56 -0.66
CA ASP A 120 16.02 -4.91 -0.27
C ASP A 120 15.04 -6.01 -0.72
N GLY A 121 13.77 -5.66 -0.94
CA GLY A 121 12.72 -6.62 -1.31
C GLY A 121 12.82 -7.18 -2.74
N PHE A 122 13.59 -6.56 -3.63
CA PHE A 122 13.71 -7.00 -5.02
C PHE A 122 14.96 -7.87 -5.25
N GLU A 123 14.77 -9.15 -5.58
CA GLU A 123 15.85 -10.06 -5.94
C GLU A 123 16.01 -10.19 -7.46
N LEU A 124 17.15 -9.76 -7.99
CA LEU A 124 17.55 -10.03 -9.38
C LEU A 124 17.99 -11.49 -9.52
N THR A 125 17.11 -12.35 -10.00
CA THR A 125 17.48 -13.73 -10.35
C THR A 125 17.95 -13.81 -11.81
N ILE A 126 19.10 -14.46 -12.06
CA ILE A 126 19.71 -14.61 -13.40
C ILE A 126 18.88 -15.54 -14.33
N GLY A 127 17.73 -16.05 -13.86
CA GLY A 127 16.89 -17.03 -14.56
C GLY A 127 15.79 -16.45 -15.46
N ASP A 128 15.52 -15.15 -15.40
CA ASP A 128 14.41 -14.51 -16.13
C ASP A 128 14.79 -14.26 -17.60
N ARG A 129 14.95 -15.35 -18.36
CA ARG A 129 15.17 -15.28 -19.80
C ARG A 129 13.90 -14.73 -20.44
N PRO A 130 13.99 -13.70 -21.30
CA PRO A 130 12.82 -13.27 -22.06
C PRO A 130 12.30 -14.48 -22.84
N ARG A 131 11.00 -14.81 -22.67
CA ARG A 131 10.33 -15.78 -23.51
C ARG A 131 10.42 -15.27 -24.94
N ARG A 132 11.41 -15.79 -25.67
CA ARG A 132 11.65 -15.47 -27.08
C ARG A 132 10.38 -15.87 -27.81
N GLY A 133 9.70 -14.85 -28.36
CA GLY A 133 8.37 -14.98 -28.95
C GLY A 133 8.20 -16.21 -29.80
N GLU A 134 7.13 -16.96 -29.51
CA GLU A 134 6.59 -17.97 -30.40
C GLU A 134 6.16 -17.26 -31.68
N ARG A 135 6.82 -17.61 -32.78
CA ARG A 135 6.46 -17.22 -34.14
C ARG A 135 5.42 -18.18 -34.69
#